data_AF-Q03CE4-F1
#
_entry.id   AF-Q03CE4-F1
#
_cell.length_a   1.000
_cell.length_b   1.000
_cell.length_c   1.000
_cell.angle_alpha   90.00
_cell.angle_beta   90.00
_cell.angle_gamma   90.00
#
_symmetry.space_group_name_H-M   'P 1'
#
loop_
_entity.id
_entity.type
_entity.pdbx_description
1 polymer ?
#
loop_
_entity_poly.entity_id
_entity_poly.type
_entity_poly.pdbx_seq_one_letter_code
_entity_poly.pdbx_strand_id
1 'polypeptide(L)'
;MTQQLVIDHVSKVFGGLKAVADVTMTIEQGTLIALIGPNGAGKTTLFNMLTGESGPSSGTITLYTADGPVDITKKKAYQVAKLGVARTFQNIRLFGAMTVKENVLVARTHLYRESFIGTMLRLPQFYQQEAAVATAADELLDFFELADVADEPTASLPYGTQRRVEIVRAVATKPQLLFLDEPAAGMNPEETADLGRLITRIREHFGITVVLIEHDMSLVMKLAESIYVLDHGAMIASGTPNEIQTNAQVISAYLGGENHA
;
A
#
# COMPACT_ATOMS: atom_id res chain seq x y z
N MET A 1 -11.05 -19.10 -1.33
CA MET A 1 -10.00 -18.05 -1.26
C MET A 1 -9.69 -17.82 0.22
N THR A 2 -8.42 -17.66 0.58
CA THR A 2 -7.99 -17.43 1.98
C THR A 2 -8.11 -15.94 2.30
N GLN A 3 -8.62 -15.60 3.48
CA GLN A 3 -8.74 -14.21 3.92
C GLN A 3 -7.36 -13.65 4.30
N GLN A 4 -7.06 -12.41 3.91
CA GLN A 4 -5.86 -11.66 4.29
C GLN A 4 -6.18 -10.58 5.33
N LEU A 5 -7.25 -9.81 5.11
CA LEU A 5 -7.72 -8.77 6.02
C LEU A 5 -9.25 -8.73 6.05
N VAL A 6 -9.84 -8.71 7.24
CA VAL A 6 -11.29 -8.60 7.44
C VAL A 6 -11.58 -7.33 8.22
N ILE A 7 -12.47 -6.52 7.67
CA ILE A 7 -12.98 -5.28 8.25
C ILE A 7 -14.45 -5.51 8.58
N ASP A 8 -14.82 -5.32 9.83
CA ASP A 8 -16.16 -5.60 10.34
C ASP A 8 -16.77 -4.36 11.02
N HIS A 9 -17.80 -3.79 10.40
CA HIS A 9 -18.59 -2.66 10.90
C HIS A 9 -17.74 -1.46 11.35
N VAL A 10 -16.66 -1.17 10.62
CA VAL A 10 -15.71 -0.14 10.99
C VAL A 10 -16.28 1.24 10.72
N SER A 11 -16.20 2.12 11.74
CA SER A 11 -16.57 3.53 11.61
C SER A 11 -15.49 4.45 12.17
N LYS A 12 -15.43 5.67 11.64
CA LYS A 12 -14.58 6.75 12.13
C LYS A 12 -15.35 8.05 12.25
N VAL A 13 -15.32 8.65 13.44
CA VAL A 13 -15.92 9.96 13.73
C VAL A 13 -14.83 10.97 14.09
N PHE A 14 -14.86 12.13 13.46
CA PHE A 14 -14.02 13.29 13.77
C PHE A 14 -14.89 14.48 14.15
N GLY A 15 -14.86 14.91 15.41
CA GLY A 15 -15.56 16.12 15.84
C GLY A 15 -17.06 16.15 15.52
N GLY A 16 -17.72 14.99 15.46
CA GLY A 16 -19.14 14.84 15.07
C GLY A 16 -19.39 14.47 13.61
N LEU A 17 -18.40 14.61 12.72
CA LEU A 17 -18.48 14.14 11.33
C LEU A 17 -18.13 12.65 11.25
N LYS A 18 -19.06 11.83 10.74
CA LYS A 18 -18.82 10.41 10.48
C LYS A 18 -18.11 10.25 9.13
N ALA A 19 -16.78 10.27 9.15
CA ALA A 19 -15.95 10.21 7.93
C ALA A 19 -15.93 8.81 7.29
N VAL A 20 -16.11 7.76 8.09
CA VAL A 20 -16.36 6.39 7.63
C VAL A 20 -17.49 5.81 8.48
N ALA A 21 -18.45 5.19 7.84
CA ALA A 21 -19.72 4.80 8.41
C ALA A 21 -20.04 3.33 8.09
N ASP A 22 -19.79 2.48 9.09
CA ASP A 22 -20.25 1.09 9.09
C ASP A 22 -19.75 0.28 7.88
N VAL A 23 -18.45 0.39 7.60
CA VAL A 23 -17.83 -0.30 6.47
C VAL A 23 -17.44 -1.73 6.88
N THR A 24 -17.92 -2.69 6.10
CA THR A 24 -17.51 -4.10 6.16
C THR A 24 -16.92 -4.49 4.80
N MET A 25 -15.74 -5.11 4.81
CA MET A 25 -15.09 -5.59 3.60
C MET A 25 -14.10 -6.72 3.92
N THR A 26 -13.84 -7.58 2.95
CA THR A 26 -12.86 -8.67 3.06
C THR A 26 -11.85 -8.56 1.92
N ILE A 27 -10.58 -8.74 2.25
CA ILE A 27 -9.48 -8.75 1.30
C ILE A 27 -8.92 -10.16 1.28
N GLU A 28 -8.90 -10.79 0.11
CA GLU A 28 -8.33 -12.12 -0.07
C GLU A 28 -6.80 -12.10 -0.24
N GLN A 29 -6.17 -13.22 0.08
CA GLN A 29 -4.75 -13.42 -0.12
C GLN A 29 -4.39 -13.47 -1.60
N GLY A 30 -3.31 -12.78 -1.96
CA GLY A 30 -2.78 -12.74 -3.31
C GLY A 30 -3.72 -12.12 -4.33
N THR A 31 -4.70 -11.30 -3.96
CA THR A 31 -5.54 -10.56 -4.93
C THR A 31 -5.09 -9.11 -5.08
N LEU A 32 -5.46 -8.49 -6.19
CA LEU A 32 -5.38 -7.03 -6.36
C LEU A 32 -6.79 -6.44 -6.19
N ILE A 33 -6.97 -5.65 -5.14
CA ILE A 33 -8.25 -5.02 -4.81
C ILE A 33 -8.12 -3.52 -4.99
N ALA A 34 -9.13 -2.88 -5.58
CA ALA A 34 -9.21 -1.42 -5.63
C ALA A 34 -10.28 -0.88 -4.68
N LEU A 35 -9.97 0.23 -4.02
CA LEU A 35 -10.90 1.05 -3.26
C LEU A 35 -11.06 2.38 -3.99
N ILE A 36 -12.24 2.59 -4.57
CA ILE A 36 -12.57 3.79 -5.34
C ILE A 36 -13.68 4.58 -4.68
N GLY A 37 -13.97 5.77 -5.20
CA GLY A 37 -14.99 6.68 -4.71
C GLY A 37 -14.67 8.14 -5.03
N PRO A 38 -15.67 9.04 -4.97
CA PRO A 38 -15.45 10.48 -5.14
C PRO A 38 -14.48 11.09 -4.12
N ASN A 39 -14.08 12.34 -4.35
CA ASN A 39 -13.30 13.11 -3.38
C ASN A 39 -14.09 13.29 -2.09
N GLY A 40 -13.44 13.09 -0.94
CA GLY A 40 -14.12 13.15 0.36
C GLY A 40 -14.94 11.92 0.74
N ALA A 41 -14.96 10.86 -0.08
CA ALA A 41 -15.72 9.63 0.21
C ALA A 41 -15.23 8.82 1.42
N GLY A 42 -14.08 9.16 2.02
CA GLY A 42 -13.52 8.46 3.19
C GLY A 42 -12.45 7.41 2.88
N LYS A 43 -11.98 7.29 1.63
CA LYS A 43 -10.97 6.31 1.19
C LYS A 43 -9.67 6.37 2.01
N THR A 44 -9.03 7.54 2.07
CA THR A 44 -7.79 7.74 2.85
C THR A 44 -8.02 7.52 4.34
N THR A 45 -9.18 7.94 4.87
CA THR A 45 -9.56 7.68 6.27
C THR A 45 -9.64 6.19 6.56
N LEU A 46 -10.23 5.40 5.65
CA LEU A 46 -10.27 3.94 5.76
C LEU A 46 -8.85 3.36 5.73
N PHE A 47 -8.02 3.73 4.75
CA PHE A 47 -6.62 3.29 4.68
C PHE A 47 -5.82 3.60 5.95
N ASN A 48 -5.99 4.79 6.52
CA ASN A 48 -5.33 5.18 7.77
C ASN A 48 -5.72 4.23 8.92
N MET A 49 -6.95 3.71 8.93
CA MET A 49 -7.39 2.70 9.90
C MET A 49 -6.80 1.32 9.63
N LEU A 50 -6.80 0.86 8.37
CA LEU A 50 -6.26 -0.44 8.00
C LEU A 50 -4.74 -0.54 8.23
N THR A 51 -4.04 0.58 8.21
CA THR A 51 -2.59 0.67 8.38
C THR A 51 -2.15 1.17 9.76
N GLY A 52 -3.09 1.40 10.68
CA GLY A 52 -2.81 1.78 12.06
C GLY A 52 -2.28 3.21 12.26
N GLU A 53 -2.42 4.09 11.26
CA GLU A 53 -2.12 5.52 11.37
C GLU A 53 -3.18 6.24 12.22
N SER A 54 -4.43 5.81 12.14
CA SER A 54 -5.50 6.25 13.03
C SER A 54 -6.38 5.07 13.44
N GLY A 55 -6.76 4.91 14.71
CA GLY A 55 -7.68 3.83 15.11
C GLY A 55 -9.14 4.13 14.74
N PRO A 56 -9.98 3.11 14.48
CA PRO A 56 -11.40 3.29 14.29
C PRO A 56 -12.10 3.75 15.58
N SER A 57 -13.27 4.37 15.43
CA SER A 57 -14.15 4.73 16.55
C SER A 57 -14.98 3.54 17.02
N SER A 58 -15.31 2.61 16.12
CA SER A 58 -16.01 1.35 16.39
C SER A 58 -15.71 0.32 15.29
N GLY A 59 -16.09 -0.94 15.52
CA GLY A 59 -15.83 -2.06 14.61
C GLY A 59 -14.48 -2.74 14.87
N THR A 60 -14.15 -3.73 14.06
CA THR A 60 -12.92 -4.52 14.22
C THR A 60 -12.18 -4.70 12.89
N ILE A 61 -10.85 -4.82 12.99
CA ILE A 61 -9.96 -5.07 11.86
C ILE A 61 -9.07 -6.26 12.22
N THR A 62 -9.20 -7.36 11.48
CA THR A 62 -8.47 -8.61 11.73
C THR A 62 -7.56 -8.93 10.54
N LEU A 63 -6.26 -9.02 10.79
CA LEU A 63 -5.25 -9.44 9.82
C LEU A 63 -4.95 -10.93 9.97
N TYR A 64 -5.00 -11.68 8.89
CA TYR A 64 -4.67 -13.10 8.87
C TYR A 64 -3.20 -13.27 8.50
N THR A 65 -2.40 -13.72 9.45
CA THR A 65 -0.96 -13.97 9.29
C THR A 65 -0.70 -15.47 9.19
N ALA A 66 0.55 -15.86 8.87
CA ALA A 66 0.97 -17.26 8.94
C ALA A 66 0.78 -17.89 10.34
N ASP A 67 0.86 -17.09 11.40
CA ASP A 67 0.66 -17.52 12.80
C ASP A 67 -0.82 -17.52 13.22
N GLY A 68 -1.74 -17.15 12.32
CA GLY A 68 -3.18 -17.05 12.57
C GLY A 68 -3.74 -15.62 12.54
N PRO A 69 -5.02 -15.45 12.90
CA PRO A 69 -5.68 -14.14 12.91
C PRO A 69 -5.19 -13.25 14.06
N VAL A 70 -4.94 -11.98 13.75
CA VAL A 70 -4.47 -10.96 14.69
C VAL A 70 -5.38 -9.75 14.61
N ASP A 71 -6.00 -9.38 15.71
CA ASP A 71 -6.72 -8.10 15.83
C ASP A 71 -5.74 -6.93 15.77
N ILE A 72 -5.87 -6.09 14.73
CA ILE A 72 -5.04 -4.90 14.52
C ILE A 72 -5.77 -3.59 14.86
N THR A 73 -7.03 -3.65 15.31
CA THR A 73 -7.93 -2.50 15.55
C THR A 73 -7.29 -1.38 16.39
N LYS A 74 -6.50 -1.75 17.40
CA LYS A 74 -5.84 -0.79 18.33
C LYS A 74 -4.31 -0.74 18.17
N LYS A 75 -3.76 -1.38 17.14
CA LYS A 75 -2.32 -1.39 16.88
C LYS A 75 -1.89 -0.10 16.20
N LYS A 76 -0.74 0.42 16.61
CA LYS A 76 -0.08 1.55 15.95
C LYS A 76 0.56 1.09 14.63
N ALA A 77 0.76 2.02 13.70
CA ALA A 77 1.33 1.73 12.37
C ALA A 77 2.60 0.85 12.40
N TYR A 78 3.58 1.12 13.28
CA TYR A 78 4.79 0.29 13.37
C TYR A 78 4.53 -1.15 13.85
N GLN A 79 3.46 -1.38 14.63
CA GLN A 79 3.07 -2.72 15.07
C GLN A 79 2.36 -3.47 13.93
N VAL A 80 1.55 -2.75 13.14
CA VAL A 80 0.91 -3.28 11.93
C VAL A 80 1.96 -3.62 10.87
N ALA A 81 2.96 -2.75 10.69
CA ALA A 81 4.09 -2.99 9.77
C ALA A 81 4.90 -4.24 10.13
N LYS A 82 5.13 -4.50 11.42
CA LYS A 82 5.78 -5.73 11.90
C LYS A 82 5.00 -7.01 11.60
N LEU A 83 3.70 -6.89 11.32
CA LEU A 83 2.85 -8.01 10.90
C LEU A 83 2.81 -8.18 9.37
N GLY A 84 3.69 -7.49 8.64
CA GLY A 84 3.82 -7.63 7.18
C GLY A 84 2.85 -6.75 6.40
N VAL A 85 2.43 -5.60 6.94
CA VAL A 85 1.63 -4.61 6.20
C VAL A 85 2.51 -3.42 5.81
N ALA A 86 2.60 -3.13 4.51
CA ALA A 86 3.30 -1.94 4.01
C ALA A 86 2.31 -0.96 3.37
N ARG A 87 2.68 0.32 3.36
CA ARG A 87 1.89 1.40 2.76
C ARG A 87 2.78 2.42 2.07
N THR A 88 2.39 2.86 0.88
CA THR A 88 2.88 4.10 0.26
C THR A 88 1.92 5.26 0.53
N PHE A 89 2.41 6.49 0.43
CA PHE A 89 1.60 7.68 0.68
C PHE A 89 1.39 8.46 -0.61
N GLN A 90 0.27 9.18 -0.70
CA GLN A 90 -0.05 10.04 -1.85
C GLN A 90 1.12 10.99 -2.18
N ASN A 91 1.68 11.64 -1.15
CA ASN A 91 2.93 12.39 -1.28
C ASN A 91 4.13 11.48 -1.03
N ILE A 92 5.08 11.48 -1.96
CA ILE A 92 6.31 10.69 -1.87
C ILE A 92 7.07 11.05 -0.60
N ARG A 93 7.32 10.06 0.26
CA ARG A 93 8.06 10.26 1.53
C ARG A 93 9.44 9.62 1.50
N LEU A 94 10.30 10.00 0.56
CA LEU A 94 11.68 9.49 0.45
C LEU A 94 12.67 10.33 1.26
N PHE A 95 13.80 9.72 1.65
CA PHE A 95 14.93 10.44 2.19
C PHE A 95 15.71 11.08 1.04
N GLY A 96 15.31 12.29 0.65
CA GLY A 96 15.78 12.97 -0.56
C GLY A 96 17.29 13.09 -0.71
N ALA A 97 18.01 13.28 0.41
CA ALA A 97 19.47 13.41 0.44
C ALA A 97 20.20 12.06 0.38
N MET A 98 19.51 10.95 0.66
CA MET A 98 20.06 9.61 0.59
C MET A 98 19.93 9.05 -0.83
N THR A 99 20.81 8.13 -1.19
CA THR A 99 20.76 7.44 -2.47
C THR A 99 19.54 6.52 -2.57
N VAL A 100 19.22 6.08 -3.78
CA VAL A 100 18.17 5.07 -4.01
C VAL A 100 18.46 3.79 -3.21
N LYS A 101 19.69 3.28 -3.30
CA LYS A 101 20.12 2.08 -2.58
C LYS A 101 20.02 2.26 -1.07
N GLU A 102 20.45 3.40 -0.55
CA GLU A 102 20.33 3.71 0.88
C GLU A 102 18.87 3.74 1.37
N ASN A 103 17.95 4.30 0.59
CA ASN A 103 16.51 4.28 0.91
C ASN A 103 15.97 2.83 1.02
N VAL A 104 16.41 1.93 0.14
CA VAL A 104 16.03 0.51 0.17
C VAL A 104 16.65 -0.21 1.37
N LEU A 105 17.93 0.02 1.65
CA LEU A 105 18.64 -0.58 2.79
C LEU A 105 17.98 -0.23 4.13
N VAL A 106 17.59 1.03 4.32
CA VAL A 106 16.89 1.50 5.54
C VAL A 106 15.58 0.75 5.76
N ALA A 107 14.84 0.44 4.70
CA ALA A 107 13.57 -0.29 4.83
C ALA A 107 13.74 -1.77 5.19
N ARG A 108 14.95 -2.33 5.03
CA ARG A 108 15.22 -3.73 5.38
C ARG A 108 15.73 -3.89 6.80
N THR A 109 16.08 -2.82 7.51
CA THR A 109 16.75 -2.88 8.81
C THR A 109 15.96 -3.69 9.86
N HIS A 110 14.62 -3.68 9.85
CA HIS A 110 13.82 -4.46 10.82
C HIS A 110 13.81 -5.97 10.57
N LEU A 111 14.22 -6.42 9.39
CA LEU A 111 14.32 -7.85 9.06
C LEU A 111 15.53 -8.51 9.72
N TYR A 112 16.44 -7.71 10.27
CA TYR A 112 17.67 -8.19 10.86
C TYR A 112 17.65 -7.94 12.37
N ARG A 113 17.81 -9.02 13.14
CA ARG A 113 18.08 -8.95 14.58
C ARG A 113 19.58 -8.95 14.77
N GLU A 114 20.17 -7.76 14.81
CA GLU A 114 21.54 -7.63 15.26
C GLU A 114 21.62 -7.90 16.76
N SER A 115 22.49 -8.82 17.18
CA SER A 115 22.87 -8.92 18.58
C SER A 115 23.80 -7.74 18.88
N PHE A 116 23.41 -6.86 19.79
CA PHE A 116 24.18 -5.66 20.17
C PHE A 116 25.67 -5.95 20.44
N ILE A 117 25.97 -7.09 21.06
CA ILE A 117 27.34 -7.54 21.35
C ILE A 117 28.07 -7.97 20.07
N GLY A 118 27.37 -8.62 19.14
CA GLY A 118 27.93 -9.06 17.86
C GLY A 118 28.30 -7.91 16.93
N THR A 119 27.50 -6.84 16.91
CA THR A 119 27.79 -5.60 16.18
C THR A 119 28.99 -4.85 16.79
N MET A 120 29.05 -4.75 18.12
CA MET A 120 30.17 -4.10 18.81
C MET A 120 31.51 -4.81 18.59
N LEU A 121 31.49 -6.15 18.55
CA LEU A 121 32.70 -6.97 18.33
C LEU A 121 33.03 -7.21 16.85
N ARG A 122 32.25 -6.68 15.90
CA ARG A 122 32.44 -6.86 14.44
C ARG A 122 32.74 -8.31 14.04
N LEU A 123 31.98 -9.25 14.60
CA LEU A 123 32.17 -10.68 14.34
C LEU A 123 31.98 -11.00 12.84
N PRO A 124 32.57 -12.08 12.29
CA PRO A 124 32.41 -12.43 10.86
C PRO A 124 30.96 -12.55 10.38
N GLN A 125 30.05 -12.92 11.28
CA GLN A 125 28.61 -13.00 11.01
C GLN A 125 27.99 -11.62 10.67
N PHE A 126 28.55 -10.52 11.22
CA PHE A 126 28.13 -9.16 10.90
C PHE A 126 28.37 -8.83 9.42
N TYR A 127 29.60 -9.06 8.94
CA TYR A 127 29.95 -8.81 7.53
C TYR A 127 29.16 -9.69 6.54
N GLN A 128 28.89 -10.95 6.92
CA GLN A 128 28.05 -11.83 6.10
C GLN A 128 26.60 -11.32 5.99
N GLN A 129 26.06 -10.81 7.10
CA GLN A 129 24.71 -10.23 7.11
C GLN A 129 24.65 -8.94 6.29
N GLU A 130 25.62 -8.04 6.47
CA GLU A 130 25.74 -6.80 5.71
C GLU A 130 25.80 -7.08 4.19
N ALA A 131 26.64 -8.02 3.77
CA ALA A 131 26.72 -8.46 2.38
C ALA A 131 25.37 -9.01 1.86
N ALA A 132 24.70 -9.85 2.65
CA ALA A 132 23.39 -10.39 2.27
C ALA A 132 22.30 -9.31 2.15
N VAL A 133 22.35 -8.25 2.98
CA VAL A 133 21.43 -7.12 2.87
C VAL A 133 21.69 -6.33 1.59
N ALA A 134 22.96 -6.05 1.30
CA ALA A 134 23.37 -5.35 0.09
C ALA A 134 22.95 -6.12 -1.17
N THR A 135 23.24 -7.42 -1.24
CA THR A 135 22.82 -8.28 -2.37
C THR A 135 21.31 -8.27 -2.56
N ALA A 136 20.53 -8.43 -1.49
CA ALA A 136 19.08 -8.43 -1.60
C ALA A 136 18.48 -7.04 -1.90
N ALA A 137 19.21 -5.95 -1.63
CA ALA A 137 18.84 -4.63 -2.09
C ALA A 137 19.13 -4.49 -3.59
N ASP A 138 20.29 -4.95 -4.06
CA ASP A 138 20.66 -4.92 -5.48
C ASP A 138 19.68 -5.75 -6.33
N GLU A 139 19.30 -6.95 -5.89
CA GLU A 139 18.27 -7.77 -6.55
C GLU A 139 16.92 -7.05 -6.67
N LEU A 140 16.54 -6.28 -5.65
CA LEU A 140 15.32 -5.46 -5.69
C LEU A 140 15.49 -4.30 -6.66
N LEU A 141 16.63 -3.61 -6.65
CA LEU A 141 16.87 -2.50 -7.58
C LEU A 141 16.86 -2.99 -9.04
N ASP A 142 17.42 -4.15 -9.31
CA ASP A 142 17.37 -4.79 -10.63
C ASP A 142 15.92 -5.10 -11.04
N PHE A 143 15.12 -5.72 -10.16
CA PHE A 143 13.72 -6.04 -10.44
C PHE A 143 12.88 -4.79 -10.76
N PHE A 144 13.15 -3.69 -10.06
CA PHE A 144 12.44 -2.42 -10.19
C PHE A 144 13.02 -1.50 -11.29
N GLU A 145 14.05 -1.95 -12.02
CA GLU A 145 14.73 -1.17 -13.07
C GLU A 145 15.33 0.13 -12.53
N LEU A 146 15.96 0.06 -11.35
CA LEU A 146 16.57 1.17 -10.61
C LEU A 146 18.09 1.01 -10.42
N ALA A 147 18.70 -0.03 -10.98
CA ALA A 147 20.12 -0.31 -10.82
C ALA A 147 21.02 0.83 -11.32
N ASP A 148 20.68 1.42 -12.48
CA ASP A 148 21.46 2.50 -13.09
C ASP A 148 21.47 3.79 -12.26
N VAL A 149 20.49 3.97 -11.37
CA VAL A 149 20.33 5.15 -10.51
C VAL A 149 20.54 4.82 -9.03
N ALA A 150 21.08 3.64 -8.72
CA ALA A 150 21.21 3.13 -7.34
C ALA A 150 21.96 4.09 -6.41
N ASP A 151 23.00 4.74 -6.93
CA ASP A 151 23.88 5.64 -6.18
C ASP A 151 23.48 7.13 -6.31
N GLU A 152 22.41 7.43 -7.04
CA GLU A 152 21.91 8.81 -7.16
C GLU A 152 21.05 9.21 -5.96
N PRO A 153 21.14 10.47 -5.49
CA PRO A 153 20.22 11.00 -4.49
C PRO A 153 18.78 10.93 -4.97
N THR A 154 17.87 10.45 -4.14
CA THR A 154 16.46 10.30 -4.56
C THR A 154 15.79 11.62 -4.97
N ALA A 155 16.22 12.75 -4.40
CA ALA A 155 15.69 14.08 -4.74
C ALA A 155 16.06 14.57 -6.15
N SER A 156 17.09 14.02 -6.81
CA SER A 156 17.47 14.42 -8.18
C SER A 156 16.70 13.67 -9.27
N LEU A 157 15.94 12.64 -8.90
CA LEU A 157 15.28 11.76 -9.86
C LEU A 157 13.96 12.34 -10.38
N PRO A 158 13.55 11.99 -11.61
CA PRO A 158 12.20 12.26 -12.10
C PRO A 158 11.12 11.68 -11.19
N TYR A 159 9.94 12.30 -11.17
CA TYR A 159 8.83 11.92 -10.28
C TYR A 159 8.40 10.45 -10.43
N GLY A 160 8.28 9.94 -11.66
CA GLY A 160 7.97 8.53 -11.91
C GLY A 160 9.00 7.57 -11.29
N THR A 161 10.29 7.90 -11.42
CA THR A 161 11.37 7.13 -10.80
C THR A 161 11.30 7.21 -9.27
N GLN A 162 11.07 8.39 -8.69
CA GLN A 162 10.88 8.52 -7.24
C GLN A 162 9.70 7.66 -6.74
N ARG A 163 8.62 7.57 -7.51
CA ARG A 163 7.49 6.68 -7.15
C ARG A 163 7.90 5.21 -7.16
N ARG A 164 8.66 4.76 -8.17
CA ARG A 164 9.22 3.39 -8.18
C ARG A 164 10.10 3.14 -6.95
N VAL A 165 10.93 4.11 -6.56
CA VAL A 165 11.79 4.05 -5.36
C VAL A 165 10.95 3.91 -4.08
N GLU A 166 9.82 4.61 -3.98
CA GLU A 166 8.93 4.48 -2.83
C GLU A 166 8.28 3.08 -2.75
N ILE A 167 7.87 2.52 -3.88
CA ILE A 167 7.27 1.19 -3.94
C ILE A 167 8.32 0.12 -3.62
N VAL A 168 9.52 0.17 -4.19
CA VAL A 168 10.59 -0.80 -3.85
C VAL A 168 10.93 -0.73 -2.37
N ARG A 169 10.94 0.46 -1.77
CA ARG A 169 11.17 0.64 -0.33
C ARG A 169 10.07 -0.04 0.50
N ALA A 170 8.80 0.05 0.07
CA ALA A 170 7.70 -0.64 0.73
C ALA A 170 7.79 -2.17 0.56
N VAL A 171 8.14 -2.66 -0.63
CA VAL A 171 8.31 -4.10 -0.91
C VAL A 171 9.54 -4.67 -0.20
N ALA A 172 10.60 -3.87 -0.01
CA ALA A 172 11.80 -4.27 0.71
C ALA A 172 11.52 -4.69 2.17
N THR A 173 10.39 -4.25 2.75
CA THR A 173 9.98 -4.70 4.10
C THR A 173 9.44 -6.12 4.14
N LYS A 174 9.37 -6.82 2.99
CA LYS A 174 8.75 -8.13 2.78
C LYS A 174 7.30 -8.19 3.29
N PRO A 175 6.41 -7.30 2.83
CA PRO A 175 5.02 -7.31 3.26
C PRO A 175 4.26 -8.50 2.66
N GLN A 176 3.24 -8.98 3.37
CA GLN A 176 2.20 -9.85 2.82
C GLN A 176 1.03 -9.04 2.25
N LEU A 177 0.86 -7.79 2.71
CA LEU A 177 -0.20 -6.87 2.28
C LEU A 177 0.39 -5.48 2.00
N LEU A 178 0.21 -4.98 0.78
CA LEU A 178 0.72 -3.69 0.32
C LEU A 178 -0.43 -2.74 -0.02
N PHE A 179 -0.48 -1.59 0.64
CA PHE A 179 -1.41 -0.51 0.37
C PHE A 179 -0.76 0.56 -0.52
N LEU A 180 -1.38 0.88 -1.66
CA LEU A 180 -0.95 1.91 -2.59
C LEU A 180 -1.99 3.02 -2.64
N ASP A 181 -1.61 4.23 -2.24
CA ASP A 181 -2.52 5.39 -2.11
C ASP A 181 -2.28 6.38 -3.26
N GLU A 182 -3.12 6.31 -4.30
CA GLU A 182 -3.06 7.12 -5.53
C GLU A 182 -1.67 7.12 -6.21
N PRO A 183 -1.08 5.95 -6.51
CA PRO A 183 0.30 5.87 -6.99
C PRO A 183 0.48 6.45 -8.40
N ALA A 184 -0.57 6.56 -9.23
CA ALA A 184 -0.50 7.15 -10.57
C ALA A 184 -0.77 8.68 -10.58
N ALA A 185 -1.04 9.30 -9.43
CA ALA A 185 -1.32 10.72 -9.37
C ALA A 185 -0.14 11.56 -9.90
N GLY A 186 -0.43 12.40 -10.89
CA GLY A 186 0.56 13.29 -11.54
C GLY A 186 1.41 12.61 -12.63
N MET A 187 1.10 11.38 -13.02
CA MET A 187 1.77 10.66 -14.11
C MET A 187 1.06 10.87 -15.45
N ASN A 188 1.82 10.73 -16.54
CA ASN A 188 1.25 10.65 -17.88
C ASN A 188 0.69 9.23 -18.17
N PRO A 189 -0.12 9.04 -19.23
CA PRO A 189 -0.73 7.74 -19.51
C PRO A 189 0.24 6.56 -19.73
N GLU A 190 1.44 6.84 -20.26
CA GLU A 190 2.47 5.82 -20.47
C GLU A 190 3.10 5.39 -19.13
N GLU A 191 3.44 6.36 -18.28
CA GLU A 191 3.93 6.14 -16.91
C GLU A 191 2.90 5.39 -16.05
N THR A 192 1.61 5.75 -16.14
CA THR A 192 0.51 5.04 -15.46
C THR A 192 0.42 3.58 -15.92
N ALA A 193 0.59 3.32 -17.21
CA ALA A 193 0.59 1.95 -17.74
C ALA A 193 1.80 1.14 -17.28
N ASP A 194 2.99 1.75 -17.24
CA ASP A 194 4.20 1.15 -16.69
C ASP A 194 4.05 0.80 -15.21
N LEU A 195 3.52 1.74 -14.43
CA LEU A 195 3.25 1.53 -13.01
C LEU A 195 2.26 0.38 -12.81
N GLY A 196 1.21 0.29 -13.62
CA GLY A 196 0.27 -0.83 -13.57
C GLY A 196 0.94 -2.18 -13.83
N ARG A 197 1.80 -2.25 -14.85
CA ARG A 197 2.61 -3.47 -15.13
C ARG A 197 3.51 -3.83 -13.96
N LEU A 198 4.15 -2.84 -13.34
CA LEU A 198 5.01 -3.04 -12.17
C LEU A 198 4.21 -3.60 -10.98
N ILE A 199 3.03 -3.05 -10.69
CA ILE A 199 2.16 -3.52 -9.59
C ILE A 199 1.77 -5.00 -9.81
N THR A 200 1.37 -5.37 -11.03
CA THR A 200 1.06 -6.77 -11.36
C THR A 200 2.28 -7.67 -11.17
N ARG A 201 3.45 -7.26 -11.67
CA ARG A 201 4.70 -8.00 -11.51
C ARG A 201 5.05 -8.20 -10.03
N ILE A 202 4.86 -7.18 -9.18
CA ILE A 202 5.13 -7.26 -7.73
C ILE A 202 4.23 -8.32 -7.09
N ARG A 203 2.92 -8.26 -7.36
CA ARG A 203 1.96 -9.24 -6.83
C ARG A 203 2.34 -10.66 -7.23
N GLU A 204 2.60 -10.89 -8.51
CA GLU A 204 2.89 -12.22 -9.05
C GLU A 204 4.23 -12.78 -8.56
N HIS A 205 5.28 -11.95 -8.56
CA HIS A 205 6.63 -12.38 -8.23
C HIS A 205 6.83 -12.60 -6.72
N PHE A 206 6.25 -11.73 -5.88
CA PHE A 206 6.43 -11.79 -4.43
C PHE A 206 5.25 -12.44 -3.70
N GLY A 207 4.14 -12.74 -4.38
CA GLY A 207 2.95 -13.33 -3.76
C GLY A 207 2.22 -12.40 -2.79
N ILE A 208 2.28 -11.08 -3.04
CA ILE A 208 1.78 -10.04 -2.13
C ILE A 208 0.32 -9.70 -2.48
N THR A 209 -0.54 -9.56 -1.48
CA THR A 209 -1.86 -8.93 -1.67
C THR A 209 -1.71 -7.42 -1.83
N VAL A 210 -2.35 -6.84 -2.83
CA VAL A 210 -2.28 -5.39 -3.09
C VAL A 210 -3.65 -4.75 -2.94
N VAL A 211 -3.71 -3.65 -2.20
CA VAL A 211 -4.90 -2.79 -2.09
C VAL A 211 -4.57 -1.41 -2.65
N LEU A 212 -5.30 -0.99 -3.67
CA LEU A 212 -5.05 0.23 -4.42
C LEU A 212 -6.17 1.25 -4.18
N ILE A 213 -5.86 2.45 -3.71
CA ILE A 213 -6.75 3.61 -3.90
C ILE A 213 -6.35 4.27 -5.21
N GLU A 214 -7.31 4.43 -6.11
CA GLU A 214 -7.11 5.16 -7.35
C GLU A 214 -8.38 5.88 -7.81
N HIS A 215 -8.17 6.92 -8.62
CA HIS A 215 -9.21 7.63 -9.35
C HIS A 215 -9.10 7.42 -10.86
N ASP A 216 -7.95 6.95 -11.38
CA ASP A 216 -7.84 6.52 -12.77
C ASP A 216 -8.61 5.21 -12.99
N MET A 217 -9.81 5.32 -13.55
CA MET A 217 -10.66 4.16 -13.83
C MET A 217 -10.05 3.22 -14.88
N SER A 218 -9.23 3.71 -15.81
CA SER A 218 -8.57 2.83 -16.78
C SER A 218 -7.55 1.92 -16.11
N LEU A 219 -6.82 2.43 -15.12
CA LEU A 219 -5.89 1.64 -14.32
C LEU A 219 -6.64 0.66 -13.42
N VAL A 220 -7.65 1.13 -12.69
CA VAL A 220 -8.46 0.30 -11.78
C VAL A 220 -9.08 -0.88 -12.52
N MET A 221 -9.75 -0.64 -13.64
CA MET A 221 -10.46 -1.69 -14.39
C MET A 221 -9.52 -2.72 -15.02
N LYS A 222 -8.25 -2.37 -15.26
CA LYS A 222 -7.25 -3.30 -15.79
C LYS A 222 -6.59 -4.15 -14.71
N LEU A 223 -6.40 -3.60 -13.52
CA LEU A 223 -5.63 -4.23 -12.45
C LEU A 223 -6.48 -5.01 -11.46
N ALA A 224 -7.64 -4.47 -11.08
CA ALA A 224 -8.40 -4.96 -9.94
C ALA A 224 -9.19 -6.22 -10.27
N GLU A 225 -9.07 -7.24 -9.43
CA GLU A 225 -9.92 -8.43 -9.44
C GLU A 225 -11.26 -8.14 -8.75
N SER A 226 -11.25 -7.24 -7.77
CA SER A 226 -12.43 -6.79 -7.05
C SER A 226 -12.28 -5.33 -6.67
N ILE A 227 -13.40 -4.62 -6.71
CA ILE A 227 -13.47 -3.17 -6.48
C ILE A 227 -14.50 -2.94 -5.38
N TYR A 228 -14.11 -2.11 -4.41
CA TYR A 228 -14.97 -1.55 -3.38
C TYR A 228 -15.19 -0.08 -3.68
N VAL A 229 -16.43 0.38 -3.61
CA VAL A 229 -16.80 1.78 -3.89
C VAL A 229 -17.32 2.43 -2.62
N LEU A 230 -16.60 3.45 -2.16
CA LEU A 230 -16.98 4.30 -1.05
C LEU A 230 -17.64 5.58 -1.57
N ASP A 231 -18.70 6.02 -0.90
CA ASP A 231 -19.27 7.34 -1.08
C ASP A 231 -19.81 7.88 0.25
N HIS A 232 -19.54 9.15 0.54
CA HIS A 232 -19.89 9.80 1.82
C HIS A 232 -19.58 8.96 3.08
N GLY A 233 -18.47 8.21 3.07
CA GLY A 233 -18.03 7.38 4.17
C GLY A 233 -18.68 5.99 4.25
N ALA A 234 -19.65 5.67 3.39
CA ALA A 234 -20.32 4.36 3.36
C ALA A 234 -19.90 3.54 2.13
N MET A 235 -19.96 2.22 2.26
CA MET A 235 -19.80 1.32 1.11
C MET A 235 -21.08 1.34 0.28
N ILE A 236 -20.99 1.73 -0.99
CA ILE A 236 -22.15 1.76 -1.90
C ILE A 236 -22.19 0.59 -2.87
N ALA A 237 -21.04 0.00 -3.20
CA ALA A 237 -20.96 -1.16 -4.08
C ALA A 237 -19.67 -1.96 -3.85
N SER A 238 -19.73 -3.25 -4.16
CA SER A 238 -18.57 -4.14 -4.24
C SER A 238 -18.78 -5.15 -5.36
N GLY A 239 -17.75 -5.42 -6.16
CA GLY A 239 -17.84 -6.41 -7.23
C GLY A 239 -16.65 -6.38 -8.17
N THR A 240 -16.76 -7.11 -9.27
CA THR A 240 -15.78 -7.11 -10.36
C THR A 240 -15.80 -5.78 -11.14
N PRO A 241 -14.73 -5.47 -11.92
CA PRO A 241 -14.70 -4.31 -12.83
C PRO A 241 -15.97 -4.12 -13.66
N ASN A 242 -16.48 -5.19 -14.27
CA ASN A 242 -17.67 -5.14 -15.13
C ASN A 242 -18.96 -4.83 -14.35
N GLU A 243 -19.10 -5.39 -13.15
CA GLU A 243 -20.25 -5.13 -12.27
C GLU A 243 -20.24 -3.69 -11.77
N ILE A 244 -19.09 -3.16 -11.37
CA ILE A 244 -18.96 -1.78 -10.91
C ILE A 244 -19.20 -0.77 -12.05
N GLN A 245 -18.70 -1.05 -13.25
CA GLN A 245 -18.89 -0.15 -14.40
C GLN A 245 -20.36 0.05 -14.79
N THR A 246 -21.20 -0.97 -14.57
CA THR A 246 -22.62 -0.95 -14.90
C THR A 246 -23.52 -0.62 -13.71
N ASN A 247 -22.95 -0.40 -12.53
CA ASN A 247 -23.69 -0.14 -11.31
C ASN A 247 -24.27 1.29 -11.30
N ALA A 248 -25.59 1.40 -11.25
CA ALA A 248 -26.29 2.69 -11.28
C ALA A 248 -25.95 3.61 -10.09
N GLN A 249 -25.72 3.07 -8.89
CA GLN A 249 -25.34 3.86 -7.72
C GLN A 249 -23.94 4.44 -7.88
N VAL A 250 -23.00 3.65 -8.42
CA VAL A 250 -21.63 4.10 -8.71
C VAL A 250 -21.66 5.21 -9.75
N ILE A 251 -22.36 5.01 -10.87
CA ILE A 251 -22.50 6.02 -11.93
C ILE A 251 -23.10 7.31 -11.36
N SER A 252 -24.16 7.19 -10.55
CA SER A 252 -24.81 8.34 -9.91
C SER A 252 -23.87 9.11 -8.97
N ALA A 253 -23.07 8.41 -8.16
CA ALA A 253 -22.13 9.03 -7.23
C ALA A 253 -21.03 9.83 -7.97
N TYR A 254 -20.56 9.32 -9.11
CA TYR A 254 -19.53 10.00 -9.91
C TYR A 254 -20.10 11.15 -10.77
N LEU A 255 -21.33 11.06 -11.28
CA LEU A 255 -21.96 12.11 -12.08
C LEU A 255 -22.60 13.24 -11.23
N GLY A 256 -23.06 12.93 -10.01
CA GLY A 256 -23.67 13.90 -9.11
C GLY A 256 -22.68 14.94 -8.55
N GLY A 257 -21.39 14.64 -8.56
CA GLY A 257 -20.33 15.51 -8.01
C GLY A 257 -19.99 16.76 -8.83
N GLU A 258 -20.36 16.82 -10.12
CA GLU A 258 -20.07 17.97 -10.99
C GLU A 258 -21.11 19.11 -10.87
N ASN A 259 -22.25 18.90 -10.19
CA ASN A 259 -23.34 19.88 -10.09
C ASN A 259 -23.38 20.70 -8.79
N HIS A 260 -22.27 20.77 -8.05
CA HIS A 260 -22.14 21.62 -6.88
C HIS A 260 -20.89 22.51 -6.99
N ALA A 261 -20.96 23.50 -7.87
CA ALA A 261 -20.08 24.67 -7.92
C ALA A 261 -20.94 25.95 -7.97
#